data_AF-A0A2S0L731-F1
#
_entry.id   AF-A0A2S0L731-F1
#
_cell.length_a   1.000
_cell.length_b   1.000
_cell.length_c   1.000
_cell.angle_alpha   90.00
_cell.angle_beta   90.00
_cell.angle_gamma   90.00
#
_symmetry.space_group_name_H-M   'P 1'
#
loop_
_entity.id
_entity.type
_entity.pdbx_description
1 polymer ?
#
loop_
_entity_poly.entity_id
_entity_poly.type
_entity_poly.pdbx_seq_one_letter_code
_entity_poly.pdbx_strand_id
1 'polypeptide(L)'
;MKKFFIALMASVALVGCGKGDDNDKGIQEGAFPKKTTITYPNSNRSSIATYNIQNGKLLSTTITEYENGVQTGTAQIIKAEYLGDRITQVKYGQPSAENYAIEDYVYDGQGRVIKETRVEPHRTTEYGDSYTKEYRYEGEQLTKIIKQSVSSTWINGERKKVNRHSESVLAYSGNDIIVNETVTYRDGNGAVVSGTETYTHTGTTTYTVAGGNLIKKIERRQTTEYKYDSNTNPTPLNALLKTTVPDYFLQKSYSKNNLIEEVKSYTDLQGKLVKNITSIELTYNSKGYPTMKKHYTQEGNNVKTLEYIEEFEY
;
A
#
# COMPACT_ATOMS: atom_id res chain seq x y z
N MET A 1 -10.83 19.75 48.37
CA MET A 1 -11.59 19.60 47.11
C MET A 1 -10.72 20.05 45.94
N LYS A 2 -9.98 19.13 45.32
CA LYS A 2 -9.17 19.42 44.12
C LYS A 2 -10.06 19.21 42.90
N LYS A 3 -10.30 20.29 42.16
CA LYS A 3 -11.10 20.31 40.93
C LYS A 3 -10.32 19.55 39.84
N PHE A 4 -10.83 18.40 39.42
CA PHE A 4 -10.36 17.75 38.20
C PHE A 4 -10.87 18.58 37.02
N PHE A 5 -9.95 19.21 36.30
CA PHE A 5 -10.24 19.72 34.96
C PHE A 5 -10.38 18.51 34.04
N ILE A 6 -11.62 18.19 33.66
CA ILE A 6 -11.91 17.35 32.50
C ILE A 6 -11.60 18.24 31.29
N ALA A 7 -10.41 18.08 30.72
CA ALA A 7 -10.10 18.64 29.41
C ALA A 7 -10.92 17.84 28.39
N LEU A 8 -11.99 18.47 27.91
CA LEU A 8 -12.79 18.03 26.78
C LEU A 8 -11.84 17.92 25.58
N MET A 9 -11.44 16.70 25.20
CA MET A 9 -10.80 16.47 23.90
C MET A 9 -11.81 16.90 22.84
N ALA A 10 -11.58 18.07 22.25
CA ALA A 10 -12.20 18.44 21.00
C ALA A 10 -11.70 17.44 19.96
N SER A 11 -12.49 16.40 19.72
CA SER A 11 -12.39 15.56 18.53
C SER A 11 -12.56 16.47 17.33
N VAL A 12 -11.44 16.98 16.82
CA VAL A 12 -11.40 17.43 15.43
C VAL A 12 -11.77 16.19 14.64
N ALA A 13 -12.88 16.25 13.92
CA ALA A 13 -13.15 15.31 12.86
C ALA A 13 -11.95 15.39 11.91
N LEU A 14 -10.97 14.49 12.09
CA LEU A 14 -10.26 13.91 10.95
C LEU A 14 -11.36 13.60 9.98
N VAL A 15 -11.45 14.38 8.91
CA VAL A 15 -12.52 14.38 7.92
C VAL A 15 -13.03 12.95 7.79
N GLY A 16 -14.02 12.62 8.63
CA GLY A 16 -14.76 11.39 8.53
C GLY A 16 -15.47 11.69 7.24
N CYS A 17 -15.03 10.99 6.18
CA CYS A 17 -15.45 11.25 4.81
C CYS A 17 -16.89 11.70 4.88
N GLY A 18 -17.10 13.00 4.70
CA GLY A 18 -18.44 13.54 4.69
C GLY A 18 -19.21 12.67 3.72
N LYS A 19 -20.45 12.32 4.07
CA LYS A 19 -21.43 11.86 3.07
C LYS A 19 -21.22 12.72 1.83
N GLY A 20 -20.54 12.14 0.85
CA GLY A 20 -19.86 12.85 -0.22
C GLY A 20 -20.19 12.09 -1.46
N ASP A 21 -21.42 12.35 -1.89
CA ASP A 21 -22.04 12.01 -3.16
C ASP A 21 -22.14 10.51 -3.51
N ASP A 22 -23.34 10.13 -3.91
CA ASP A 22 -23.81 8.79 -4.29
C ASP A 22 -23.10 8.15 -5.51
N ASN A 23 -21.77 8.18 -5.55
CA ASN A 23 -20.92 7.63 -6.61
C ASN A 23 -20.12 6.38 -6.17
N ASP A 24 -20.29 5.92 -4.93
CA ASP A 24 -19.42 4.92 -4.27
C ASP A 24 -19.74 3.45 -4.63
N LYS A 25 -20.46 3.20 -5.73
CA LYS A 25 -20.97 1.85 -6.08
C LYS A 25 -20.11 1.09 -7.10
N GLY A 26 -18.93 1.60 -7.47
CA GLY A 26 -17.99 0.91 -8.34
C GLY A 26 -17.13 1.85 -9.17
N ILE A 27 -16.26 1.27 -9.98
CA ILE A 27 -15.42 2.01 -10.93
C ILE A 27 -16.33 2.69 -11.98
N GLN A 28 -16.31 4.01 -12.02
CA GLN A 28 -17.03 4.78 -13.04
C GLN A 28 -16.45 4.57 -14.44
N GLU A 29 -17.31 4.52 -15.46
CA GLU A 29 -16.89 4.31 -16.83
C GLU A 29 -15.95 5.43 -17.32
N GLY A 30 -14.76 5.03 -17.80
CA GLY A 30 -13.72 5.93 -18.26
C GLY A 30 -13.02 6.72 -17.15
N ALA A 31 -13.23 6.39 -15.88
CA ALA A 31 -12.50 6.95 -14.74
C ALA A 31 -11.28 6.13 -14.31
N PHE A 32 -11.24 4.85 -14.71
CA PHE A 32 -10.12 3.95 -14.48
C PHE A 32 -9.64 3.40 -15.82
N PRO A 33 -8.32 3.26 -16.03
CA PRO A 33 -7.79 2.75 -17.29
C PRO A 33 -8.23 1.31 -17.55
N LYS A 34 -8.51 0.99 -18.81
CA LYS A 34 -8.66 -0.39 -19.30
C LYS A 34 -7.31 -1.05 -19.55
N LYS A 35 -6.27 -0.26 -19.80
CA LYS A 35 -4.91 -0.74 -20.01
C LYS A 35 -3.89 0.29 -19.52
N THR A 36 -2.81 -0.24 -18.93
CA THR A 36 -1.62 0.53 -18.58
C THR A 36 -0.41 -0.10 -19.24
N THR A 37 0.42 0.71 -19.89
CA THR A 37 1.71 0.29 -20.43
C THR A 37 2.82 0.96 -19.63
N ILE A 38 3.78 0.20 -19.12
CA ILE A 38 4.98 0.74 -18.49
C ILE A 38 6.15 0.42 -19.41
N THR A 39 6.87 1.46 -19.84
CA THR A 39 8.09 1.32 -20.65
C THR A 39 9.29 1.78 -19.84
N TYR A 40 10.37 1.01 -19.87
CA TYR A 40 11.66 1.35 -19.25
C TYR A 40 12.66 1.74 -20.35
N PRO A 41 12.83 3.05 -20.65
CA PRO A 41 13.61 3.51 -21.79
C PRO A 41 15.07 3.05 -21.78
N ASN A 42 15.62 2.76 -20.59
CA ASN A 42 17.02 2.38 -20.40
C ASN A 42 17.25 0.85 -20.40
N SER A 43 16.23 0.02 -20.62
CA SER A 43 16.39 -1.46 -20.56
C SER A 43 15.66 -2.26 -21.64
N ASN A 44 14.99 -1.62 -22.62
CA ASN A 44 14.13 -2.29 -23.62
C ASN A 44 13.06 -3.22 -23.01
N ARG A 45 12.76 -3.05 -21.72
CA ARG A 45 11.72 -3.79 -21.01
C ARG A 45 10.43 -2.98 -21.01
N SER A 46 9.32 -3.68 -21.06
CA SER A 46 8.01 -3.08 -20.83
C SER A 46 7.07 -4.07 -20.16
N SER A 47 6.01 -3.56 -19.55
CA SER A 47 4.91 -4.37 -19.05
C SER A 47 3.58 -3.77 -19.47
N ILE A 48 2.61 -4.64 -19.73
CA ILE A 48 1.25 -4.24 -20.09
C ILE A 48 0.32 -4.88 -19.06
N ALA A 49 -0.42 -4.04 -18.34
CA ALA A 49 -1.54 -4.45 -17.51
C ALA A 49 -2.86 -4.17 -18.24
N THR A 50 -3.74 -5.16 -18.33
CA THR A 50 -5.11 -4.99 -18.85
C THR A 50 -6.11 -5.30 -17.75
N TYR A 51 -7.16 -4.50 -17.66
CA TYR A 51 -8.15 -4.55 -16.58
C TYR A 51 -9.51 -4.98 -17.13
N ASN A 52 -10.00 -6.12 -16.67
CA ASN A 52 -11.35 -6.57 -16.99
C ASN A 52 -12.33 -5.97 -15.98
N ILE A 53 -13.02 -4.92 -16.40
CA ILE A 53 -13.98 -4.19 -15.57
C ILE A 53 -15.38 -4.42 -16.14
N GLN A 54 -16.28 -4.94 -15.31
CA GLN A 54 -17.67 -5.18 -15.69
C GLN A 54 -18.59 -4.69 -14.58
N ASN A 55 -19.63 -3.94 -14.93
CA ASN A 55 -20.61 -3.39 -13.97
C ASN A 55 -19.93 -2.68 -12.79
N GLY A 56 -18.86 -1.91 -13.06
CA GLY A 56 -18.08 -1.20 -12.04
C GLY A 56 -17.14 -2.07 -11.19
N LYS A 57 -17.00 -3.37 -11.49
CA LYS A 57 -16.15 -4.32 -10.73
C LYS A 57 -14.90 -4.72 -11.51
N LEU A 58 -13.73 -4.62 -10.89
CA LEU A 58 -12.49 -5.17 -11.42
C LEU A 58 -12.48 -6.68 -11.19
N LEU A 59 -12.81 -7.45 -12.22
CA LEU A 59 -12.89 -8.91 -12.13
C LEU A 59 -11.52 -9.56 -12.27
N SER A 60 -10.67 -9.00 -13.13
CA SER A 60 -9.30 -9.49 -13.28
C SER A 60 -8.35 -8.44 -13.81
N THR A 61 -7.06 -8.64 -13.53
CA THR A 61 -5.95 -7.94 -14.17
C THR A 61 -5.03 -8.96 -14.81
N THR A 62 -4.63 -8.73 -16.06
CA THR A 62 -3.63 -9.54 -16.74
C THR A 62 -2.40 -8.68 -16.97
N ILE A 63 -1.25 -9.12 -16.47
CA ILE A 63 0.04 -8.44 -16.60
C ILE A 63 0.95 -9.29 -17.46
N THR A 64 1.45 -8.70 -18.54
CA THR A 64 2.39 -9.33 -19.47
C THR A 64 3.67 -8.51 -19.52
N GLU A 65 4.80 -9.16 -19.37
CA GLU A 65 6.13 -8.54 -19.47
C GLU A 65 6.72 -8.79 -20.86
N TYR A 66 7.51 -7.84 -21.33
CA TYR A 66 8.18 -7.89 -22.61
C TYR A 66 9.62 -7.43 -22.48
N GLU A 67 10.49 -8.04 -23.29
CA GLU A 67 11.88 -7.64 -23.48
C GLU A 67 12.16 -7.60 -24.99
N ASN A 68 12.68 -6.47 -25.47
CA ASN A 68 12.88 -6.21 -26.90
C ASN A 68 11.62 -6.46 -27.76
N GLY A 69 10.44 -6.13 -27.20
CA GLY A 69 9.13 -6.31 -27.85
C GLY A 69 8.61 -7.75 -27.87
N VAL A 70 9.34 -8.71 -27.33
CA VAL A 70 8.91 -10.11 -27.22
C VAL A 70 8.42 -10.39 -25.82
N GLN A 71 7.27 -11.06 -25.70
CA GLN A 71 6.73 -11.43 -24.40
C GLN A 71 7.70 -12.36 -23.66
N THR A 72 7.98 -12.03 -22.40
CA THR A 72 8.79 -12.86 -21.51
C THR A 72 7.90 -13.64 -20.56
N GLY A 73 7.99 -14.97 -20.58
CA GLY A 73 7.26 -15.84 -19.66
C GLY A 73 5.74 -15.86 -19.88
N THR A 74 5.03 -16.35 -18.86
CA THR A 74 3.56 -16.44 -18.86
C THR A 74 2.95 -15.19 -18.24
N ALA A 75 1.86 -14.70 -18.81
CA ALA A 75 1.12 -13.58 -18.23
C ALA A 75 0.66 -13.90 -16.81
N GLN A 76 0.88 -12.97 -15.88
CA GLN A 76 0.34 -13.05 -14.54
C GLN A 76 -1.12 -12.61 -14.56
N ILE A 77 -2.00 -13.47 -14.02
CA ILE A 77 -3.44 -13.17 -13.95
C ILE A 77 -3.82 -13.02 -12.48
N ILE A 78 -4.41 -11.88 -12.14
CA ILE A 78 -5.00 -11.60 -10.84
C ILE A 78 -6.51 -11.62 -11.02
N LYS A 79 -7.25 -12.36 -10.19
CA LYS A 79 -8.72 -12.45 -10.25
C LYS A 79 -9.33 -12.09 -8.92
N ALA A 80 -10.42 -11.33 -8.92
CA ALA A 80 -11.18 -11.00 -7.73
C ALA A 80 -12.55 -11.68 -7.75
N GLU A 81 -12.94 -12.26 -6.62
CA GLU A 81 -14.25 -12.85 -6.39
C GLU A 81 -15.05 -11.97 -5.42
N TYR A 82 -16.36 -11.91 -5.65
CA TYR A 82 -17.23 -10.96 -4.97
C TYR A 82 -18.43 -11.65 -4.34
N LEU A 83 -18.85 -11.13 -3.18
CA LEU A 83 -20.17 -11.34 -2.60
C LEU A 83 -20.90 -9.99 -2.57
N GLY A 84 -21.90 -9.83 -3.43
CA GLY A 84 -22.46 -8.50 -3.70
C GLY A 84 -21.36 -7.59 -4.25
N ASP A 85 -21.11 -6.46 -3.60
CA ASP A 85 -20.08 -5.48 -4.01
C ASP A 85 -18.75 -5.62 -3.26
N ARG A 86 -18.62 -6.61 -2.36
CA ARG A 86 -17.43 -6.82 -1.54
C ARG A 86 -16.53 -7.87 -2.17
N ILE A 87 -15.23 -7.60 -2.27
CA ILE A 87 -14.24 -8.62 -2.62
C ILE A 87 -14.11 -9.60 -1.46
N THR A 88 -14.39 -10.87 -1.69
CA THR A 88 -14.19 -11.92 -0.67
C THR A 88 -12.86 -12.62 -0.82
N GLN A 89 -12.36 -12.69 -2.06
CA GLN A 89 -11.12 -13.40 -2.37
C GLN A 89 -10.41 -12.78 -3.57
N VAL A 90 -9.07 -12.78 -3.55
CA VAL A 90 -8.22 -12.47 -4.71
C VAL A 90 -7.27 -13.63 -4.96
N LYS A 91 -7.15 -14.05 -6.22
CA LYS A 91 -6.21 -15.08 -6.68
C LYS A 91 -5.12 -14.45 -7.52
N TYR A 92 -3.88 -14.80 -7.25
CA TYR A 92 -2.70 -14.35 -7.98
C TYR A 92 -2.11 -15.55 -8.73
N GLY A 93 -1.93 -15.44 -10.04
CA GLY A 93 -1.38 -16.52 -10.85
C GLY A 93 -2.36 -17.66 -11.11
N GLN A 94 -1.87 -18.70 -11.80
CA GLN A 94 -2.63 -19.93 -12.04
C GLN A 94 -2.43 -20.91 -10.87
N PRO A 95 -3.43 -21.75 -10.53
CA PRO A 95 -3.34 -22.70 -9.42
C PRO A 95 -2.14 -23.66 -9.46
N SER A 96 -1.56 -23.90 -10.63
CA SER A 96 -0.37 -24.76 -10.80
C SER A 96 0.96 -23.99 -10.82
N ALA A 97 0.93 -22.65 -10.78
CA ALA A 97 2.12 -21.82 -10.85
C ALA A 97 2.77 -21.68 -9.47
N GLU A 98 4.10 -21.61 -9.42
CA GLU A 98 4.85 -21.45 -8.17
C GLU A 98 4.45 -20.18 -7.40
N ASN A 99 4.16 -19.10 -8.13
CA ASN A 99 3.72 -17.82 -7.57
C ASN A 99 2.21 -17.76 -7.27
N TYR A 100 1.51 -18.89 -7.28
CA TYR A 100 0.09 -18.92 -6.95
C TYR A 100 -0.14 -18.48 -5.51
N ALA A 101 -1.06 -17.54 -5.34
CA ALA A 101 -1.49 -17.10 -4.02
C ALA A 101 -2.98 -16.83 -3.97
N ILE A 102 -3.55 -16.98 -2.79
CA ILE A 102 -4.95 -16.67 -2.48
C ILE A 102 -4.95 -15.69 -1.32
N GLU A 103 -5.76 -14.66 -1.41
CA GLU A 103 -6.00 -13.70 -0.36
C GLU A 103 -7.49 -13.62 -0.05
N ASP A 104 -7.87 -13.94 1.18
CA ASP A 104 -9.25 -13.95 1.67
C ASP A 104 -9.51 -12.74 2.57
N TYR A 105 -10.70 -12.17 2.48
CA TYR A 105 -11.12 -11.02 3.30
C TYR A 105 -12.38 -11.32 4.10
N VAL A 106 -12.36 -10.95 5.37
CA VAL A 106 -13.50 -11.05 6.29
C VAL A 106 -13.90 -9.66 6.74
N TYR A 107 -15.21 -9.41 6.76
CA TYR A 107 -15.80 -8.12 7.05
C TYR A 107 -16.61 -8.14 8.35
N ASP A 108 -16.71 -7.00 9.04
CA ASP A 108 -17.68 -6.81 10.11
C ASP A 108 -19.10 -6.49 9.59
N GLY A 109 -20.05 -6.29 10.50
CA GLY A 109 -21.44 -5.95 10.18
C GLY A 109 -21.60 -4.62 9.43
N GLN A 110 -20.61 -3.72 9.56
CA GLN A 110 -20.54 -2.43 8.90
C GLN A 110 -19.90 -2.52 7.50
N GLY A 111 -19.29 -3.67 7.16
CA GLY A 111 -18.66 -3.90 5.87
C GLY A 111 -17.21 -3.46 5.79
N ARG A 112 -16.51 -3.35 6.92
CA ARG A 112 -15.08 -3.04 6.98
C ARG A 112 -14.29 -4.33 7.12
N VAL A 113 -13.13 -4.42 6.47
CA VAL A 113 -12.25 -5.59 6.57
C VAL A 113 -11.69 -5.67 7.99
N ILE A 114 -11.99 -6.77 8.69
CA ILE A 114 -11.45 -7.06 10.02
C ILE A 114 -10.35 -8.11 9.99
N LYS A 115 -10.27 -8.88 8.91
CA LYS A 115 -9.23 -9.90 8.72
C LYS A 115 -8.92 -10.09 7.24
N GLU A 116 -7.65 -10.25 6.94
CA GLU A 116 -7.10 -10.62 5.64
C GLU A 116 -6.17 -11.81 5.83
N THR A 117 -6.28 -12.84 4.99
CA THR A 117 -5.38 -14.00 5.05
C THR A 117 -4.83 -14.28 3.66
N ARG A 118 -3.50 -14.25 3.52
CA ARG A 118 -2.79 -14.63 2.31
C ARG A 118 -2.13 -16.00 2.47
N VAL A 119 -2.35 -16.88 1.50
CA VAL A 119 -1.75 -18.22 1.42
C VAL A 119 -1.04 -18.37 0.08
N GLU A 120 0.18 -18.89 0.11
CA GLU A 120 0.99 -19.21 -1.08
C GLU A 120 1.26 -20.73 -1.10
N PRO A 121 0.35 -21.55 -1.64
CA PRO A 121 0.36 -23.01 -1.42
C PRO A 121 1.62 -23.72 -1.91
N HIS A 122 2.25 -23.20 -2.96
CA HIS A 122 3.41 -23.82 -3.60
C HIS A 122 4.74 -23.24 -3.15
N ARG A 123 4.72 -22.14 -2.38
CA ARG A 123 5.95 -21.49 -1.94
C ARG A 123 6.46 -22.15 -0.67
N THR A 124 7.42 -23.05 -0.85
CA THR A 124 7.99 -23.87 0.23
C THR A 124 9.24 -23.27 0.86
N THR A 125 9.74 -22.15 0.33
CA THR A 125 10.92 -21.46 0.85
C THR A 125 10.63 -20.78 2.19
N GLU A 126 11.67 -20.56 3.00
CA GLU A 126 11.58 -19.88 4.31
C GLU A 126 11.11 -18.41 4.23
N TYR A 127 10.96 -17.89 3.01
CA TYR A 127 10.58 -16.52 2.69
C TYR A 127 9.18 -16.45 2.05
N GLY A 128 8.31 -17.40 2.35
CA GLY A 128 6.92 -17.36 1.90
C GLY A 128 6.20 -16.12 2.43
N ASP A 129 5.43 -15.44 1.59
CA ASP A 129 4.69 -14.23 1.95
C ASP A 129 3.29 -14.56 2.50
N SER A 130 3.08 -15.78 3.00
CA SER A 130 1.82 -16.15 3.66
C SER A 130 1.68 -15.42 4.99
N TYR A 131 0.52 -14.80 5.20
CA TYR A 131 0.26 -14.04 6.41
C TYR A 131 -1.23 -14.02 6.76
N THR A 132 -1.51 -13.61 8.00
CA THR A 132 -2.81 -13.13 8.42
C THR A 132 -2.66 -11.73 9.00
N LYS A 133 -3.53 -10.81 8.59
CA LYS A 133 -3.70 -9.51 9.21
C LYS A 133 -5.05 -9.42 9.88
N GLU A 134 -5.10 -8.77 11.04
CA GLU A 134 -6.33 -8.40 11.72
C GLU A 134 -6.36 -6.89 11.93
N TYR A 135 -7.54 -6.33 11.78
CA TYR A 135 -7.78 -4.89 11.88
C TYR A 135 -8.76 -4.62 13.01
N ARG A 136 -8.45 -3.60 13.83
CA ARG A 136 -9.33 -3.13 14.91
C ARG A 136 -9.68 -1.68 14.70
N TYR A 137 -10.92 -1.35 15.01
CA TYR A 137 -11.49 -0.04 14.78
C TYR A 137 -12.12 0.51 16.05
N GLU A 138 -12.05 1.82 16.24
CA GLU A 138 -12.85 2.57 17.20
C GLU A 138 -13.67 3.61 16.44
N GLY A 139 -15.00 3.50 16.48
CA GLY A 139 -15.84 4.21 15.51
C GLY A 139 -15.42 3.82 14.09
N GLU A 140 -15.21 4.79 13.21
CA GLU A 140 -14.73 4.59 11.83
C GLU A 140 -13.20 4.58 11.68
N GLN A 141 -12.45 4.78 12.75
CA GLN A 141 -10.99 4.91 12.70
C GLN A 141 -10.29 3.57 12.91
N LEU A 142 -9.31 3.25 12.06
CA LEU A 142 -8.43 2.09 12.22
C LEU A 142 -7.42 2.36 13.34
N THR A 143 -7.50 1.64 14.45
CA THR A 143 -6.64 1.88 15.63
C THR A 143 -5.55 0.85 15.81
N LYS A 144 -5.72 -0.36 15.26
CA LYS A 144 -4.72 -1.42 15.38
C LYS A 144 -4.68 -2.33 14.16
N ILE A 145 -3.46 -2.70 13.76
CA ILE A 145 -3.19 -3.74 12.76
C ILE A 145 -2.30 -4.78 13.42
N ILE A 146 -2.69 -6.05 13.34
CA ILE A 146 -1.87 -7.18 13.81
C ILE A 146 -1.56 -8.03 12.60
N LYS A 147 -0.28 -8.27 12.31
CA LYS A 147 0.16 -9.14 11.22
C LYS A 147 0.97 -10.31 11.78
N GLN A 148 0.60 -11.51 11.36
CA GLN A 148 1.34 -12.74 11.59
C GLN A 148 1.78 -13.32 10.26
N SER A 149 3.06 -13.61 10.09
CA SER A 149 3.58 -14.23 8.87
C SER A 149 4.62 -15.29 9.18
N VAL A 150 4.75 -16.25 8.28
CA VAL A 150 5.87 -17.21 8.33
C VAL A 150 7.18 -16.44 8.17
N SER A 151 8.20 -16.85 8.93
CA SER A 151 9.52 -16.25 8.87
C SER A 151 10.60 -17.24 9.34
N SER A 152 11.83 -16.76 9.39
CA SER A 152 12.98 -17.50 9.90
C SER A 152 13.93 -16.52 10.59
N THR A 153 14.54 -16.92 11.69
CA THR A 153 15.55 -16.12 12.40
C THR A 153 16.66 -17.00 12.93
N TRP A 154 17.80 -16.41 13.29
CA TRP A 154 18.94 -17.12 13.87
C TRP A 154 18.77 -17.22 15.38
N ILE A 155 18.77 -18.44 15.90
CA ILE A 155 18.67 -18.74 17.33
C ILE A 155 19.85 -19.63 17.69
N ASN A 156 20.75 -19.13 18.54
CA ASN A 156 21.97 -19.83 18.96
C ASN A 156 22.85 -20.31 17.79
N GLY A 157 23.02 -19.47 16.77
CA GLY A 157 23.87 -19.79 15.61
C GLY A 157 23.25 -20.76 14.60
N GLU A 158 21.98 -21.14 14.76
CA GLU A 158 21.22 -21.95 13.80
C GLU A 158 20.01 -21.18 13.28
N ARG A 159 19.73 -21.32 11.98
CA ARG A 159 18.53 -20.73 11.37
C ARG A 159 17.30 -21.58 11.69
N LYS A 160 16.29 -20.97 12.30
CA LYS A 160 15.06 -21.65 12.69
C LYS A 160 13.83 -20.98 12.09
N LYS A 161 12.88 -21.79 11.67
CA LYS A 161 11.55 -21.34 11.23
C LYS A 161 10.76 -20.84 12.44
N VAL A 162 10.19 -19.65 12.30
CA VAL A 162 9.42 -18.95 13.34
C VAL A 162 8.25 -18.20 12.68
N ASN A 163 7.39 -17.61 13.49
CA ASN A 163 6.37 -16.68 13.04
C ASN A 163 6.80 -15.26 13.41
N ARG A 164 6.81 -14.35 12.44
CA ARG A 164 6.95 -12.91 12.71
C ARG A 164 5.57 -12.38 13.07
N HIS A 165 5.45 -11.80 14.26
CA HIS A 165 4.24 -11.16 14.76
C HIS A 165 4.50 -9.67 14.94
N SER A 166 3.81 -8.83 14.17
CA SER A 166 3.88 -7.38 14.29
C SER A 166 2.55 -6.77 14.69
N GLU A 167 2.59 -5.81 15.59
CA GLU A 167 1.44 -5.02 16.03
C GLU A 167 1.71 -3.55 15.75
N SER A 168 0.85 -2.91 14.97
CA SER A 168 0.87 -1.47 14.72
C SER A 168 -0.32 -0.83 15.44
N VAL A 169 -0.05 0.13 16.32
CA VAL A 169 -1.07 0.92 16.99
C VAL A 169 -1.06 2.33 16.40
N LEU A 170 -2.23 2.80 15.95
CA LEU A 170 -2.41 4.08 15.30
C LEU A 170 -3.04 5.06 16.29
N ALA A 171 -2.39 6.20 16.48
CA ALA A 171 -2.89 7.31 17.28
C ALA A 171 -3.08 8.54 16.40
N TYR A 172 -4.21 9.22 16.57
CA TYR A 172 -4.64 10.32 15.72
C TYR A 172 -4.56 11.65 16.48
N SER A 173 -3.90 12.64 15.88
CA SER A 173 -3.73 13.98 16.47
C SER A 173 -3.83 15.06 15.39
N GLY A 174 -5.05 15.55 15.17
CA GLY A 174 -5.33 16.49 14.08
C GLY A 174 -5.05 15.83 12.73
N ASN A 175 -4.15 16.42 11.94
CA ASN A 175 -3.76 15.89 10.62
C ASN A 175 -2.68 14.80 10.70
N ASP A 176 -2.09 14.58 11.89
CA ASP A 176 -1.03 13.61 12.09
C ASP A 176 -1.58 12.27 12.58
N ILE A 177 -0.99 11.20 12.06
CA ILE A 177 -1.26 9.81 12.42
C ILE A 177 0.07 9.19 12.83
N ILE A 178 0.19 8.83 14.11
CA ILE A 178 1.38 8.23 14.68
C ILE A 178 1.17 6.73 14.74
N VAL A 179 2.02 5.97 14.06
CA VAL A 179 2.00 4.52 14.02
C VAL A 179 3.17 3.98 14.81
N ASN A 180 2.87 3.30 15.92
CA ASN A 180 3.86 2.59 16.71
C ASN A 180 3.81 1.10 16.35
N GLU A 181 4.85 0.58 15.71
CA GLU A 181 4.99 -0.84 15.38
C GLU A 181 5.84 -1.54 16.44
N THR A 182 5.40 -2.70 16.92
CA THR A 182 6.19 -3.65 17.70
C THR A 182 6.25 -4.98 16.96
N VAL A 183 7.44 -5.52 16.77
CA VAL A 183 7.68 -6.80 16.08
C VAL A 183 8.30 -7.79 17.03
N THR A 184 7.78 -9.02 17.06
CA THR A 184 8.31 -10.15 17.83
C THR A 184 8.43 -11.39 16.95
N TYR A 185 9.35 -12.30 17.27
CA TYR A 185 9.43 -13.62 16.65
C TYR A 185 8.93 -14.68 17.64
N ARG A 186 8.08 -15.59 17.16
CA ARG A 186 7.38 -16.58 17.98
C ARG A 186 7.56 -17.99 17.43
N ASP A 187 7.62 -18.98 18.30
CA ASP A 187 7.68 -20.39 17.89
C ASP A 187 6.30 -20.90 17.43
N GLY A 188 6.22 -22.20 17.11
CA GLY A 188 4.97 -22.86 16.71
C GLY A 188 3.90 -22.90 17.80
N ASN A 189 4.27 -22.68 19.07
CA ASN A 189 3.35 -22.60 20.20
C ASN A 189 2.96 -21.15 20.53
N GLY A 190 3.48 -20.17 19.78
CA GLY A 190 3.20 -18.75 19.97
C GLY A 190 4.04 -18.07 21.06
N ALA A 191 5.00 -18.77 21.66
CA ALA A 191 5.91 -18.21 22.66
C ALA A 191 7.00 -17.36 21.98
N VAL A 192 7.35 -16.23 22.58
CA VAL A 192 8.45 -15.39 22.07
C VAL A 192 9.76 -16.15 22.24
N VAL A 193 10.46 -16.42 21.14
CA VAL A 193 11.71 -17.20 21.15
C VAL A 193 12.85 -16.33 21.67
N SER A 194 13.59 -16.71 22.73
CA SER A 194 14.76 -16.01 23.34
C SER A 194 16.15 -16.39 22.72
N GLY A 195 17.18 -15.51 22.70
CA GLY A 195 18.48 -15.72 21.99
C GLY A 195 18.74 -15.15 20.56
N THR A 196 17.90 -14.29 19.97
CA THR A 196 18.11 -13.49 18.75
C THR A 196 18.74 -12.10 19.05
N GLU A 197 19.51 -11.53 18.11
CA GLU A 197 20.00 -10.15 18.23
C GLU A 197 18.90 -9.08 17.94
N THR A 198 17.68 -9.54 17.62
CA THR A 198 16.56 -8.74 17.08
C THR A 198 15.26 -9.04 17.83
N TYR A 199 15.32 -8.96 19.16
CA TYR A 199 14.26 -9.46 20.05
C TYR A 199 12.89 -8.81 19.84
N THR A 200 12.90 -7.49 19.84
CA THR A 200 11.72 -6.68 19.70
C THR A 200 12.12 -5.45 18.90
N HIS A 201 11.59 -5.30 17.69
CA HIS A 201 11.75 -4.04 16.96
C HIS A 201 10.59 -3.13 17.32
N THR A 202 10.87 -1.97 17.91
CA THR A 202 9.90 -0.89 18.06
C THR A 202 10.23 0.23 17.08
N GLY A 203 9.28 0.56 16.22
CA GLY A 203 9.38 1.66 15.28
C GLY A 203 8.24 2.65 15.50
N THR A 204 8.53 3.94 15.32
CA THR A 204 7.51 4.98 15.26
C THR A 204 7.60 5.67 13.92
N THR A 205 6.47 5.75 13.23
CA THR A 205 6.33 6.49 11.99
C THR A 205 5.19 7.48 12.14
N THR A 206 5.45 8.74 11.82
CA THR A 206 4.43 9.79 11.79
C THR A 206 4.06 10.09 10.34
N TYR A 207 2.78 10.04 10.06
CA TYR A 207 2.20 10.40 8.76
C TYR A 207 1.38 11.67 8.94
N THR A 208 1.48 12.61 8.00
CA THR A 208 0.64 13.80 7.95
C THR A 208 -0.25 13.72 6.72
N VAL A 209 -1.57 13.82 6.93
CA VAL A 209 -2.57 13.78 5.86
C VAL A 209 -3.30 15.13 5.80
N ALA A 210 -3.46 15.67 4.60
CA ALA A 210 -4.20 16.92 4.38
C ALA A 210 -4.99 16.84 3.07
N GLY A 211 -6.27 17.27 3.11
CA GLY A 211 -7.12 17.32 1.92
C GLY A 211 -7.37 15.96 1.24
N GLY A 212 -7.20 14.84 1.97
CA GLY A 212 -7.28 13.49 1.42
C GLY A 212 -5.98 12.98 0.77
N ASN A 213 -4.86 13.67 0.96
CA ASN A 213 -3.55 13.28 0.45
C ASN A 213 -2.56 13.04 1.61
N LEU A 214 -1.74 12.00 1.50
CA LEU A 214 -0.57 11.82 2.38
C LEU A 214 0.50 12.83 1.99
N ILE A 215 0.75 13.86 2.80
CA ILE A 215 1.68 14.94 2.46
C ILE A 215 3.07 14.75 3.06
N LYS A 216 3.18 13.97 4.15
CA LYS A 216 4.45 13.74 4.83
C LYS A 216 4.51 12.40 5.53
N LYS A 217 5.68 11.78 5.54
CA LYS A 217 6.03 10.58 6.31
C LYS A 217 7.37 10.82 7.00
N ILE A 218 7.44 10.60 8.30
CA ILE A 218 8.67 10.68 9.09
C ILE A 218 8.88 9.32 9.75
N GLU A 219 9.99 8.64 9.44
CA GLU A 219 10.39 7.39 10.08
C GLU A 219 11.88 7.42 10.43
N ARG A 220 12.21 7.10 11.69
CA ARG A 220 13.59 7.12 12.19
C ARG A 220 14.30 8.46 11.90
N ARG A 221 15.29 8.46 11.00
CA ARG A 221 16.09 9.63 10.58
C ARG A 221 15.76 10.08 9.15
N GLN A 222 14.63 9.65 8.62
CA GLN A 222 14.19 9.94 7.26
C GLN A 222 12.88 10.72 7.27
N THR A 223 12.80 11.73 6.41
CA THR A 223 11.58 12.48 6.14
C THR A 223 11.29 12.38 4.65
N THR A 224 10.07 11.97 4.32
CA THR A 224 9.55 11.97 2.95
C THR A 224 8.41 12.96 2.86
N GLU A 225 8.49 13.90 1.93
CA GLU A 225 7.44 14.89 1.66
C GLU A 225 6.87 14.65 0.26
N TYR A 226 5.56 14.81 0.12
CA TYR A 226 4.83 14.53 -1.11
C TYR A 226 4.09 15.78 -1.57
N LYS A 227 4.17 16.08 -2.87
CA LYS A 227 3.36 17.11 -3.51
C LYS A 227 2.46 16.50 -4.56
N TYR A 228 1.27 17.07 -4.66
CA TYR A 228 0.23 16.62 -5.56
C TYR A 228 -0.24 17.78 -6.43
N ASP A 229 -0.80 17.44 -7.58
CA ASP A 229 -1.56 18.37 -8.40
C ASP A 229 -2.99 18.55 -7.86
N SER A 230 -3.86 19.17 -8.67
CA SER A 230 -5.29 19.32 -8.37
C SER A 230 -6.18 18.27 -9.05
N ASN A 231 -5.67 17.45 -9.96
CA ASN A 231 -6.48 16.46 -10.68
C ASN A 231 -6.66 15.18 -9.84
N THR A 232 -7.72 14.44 -10.12
CA THR A 232 -8.04 13.22 -9.40
C THR A 232 -7.09 12.09 -9.76
N ASN A 233 -6.63 11.35 -8.75
CA ASN A 233 -5.89 10.11 -8.92
C ASN A 233 -6.87 8.95 -9.19
N PRO A 234 -6.75 8.23 -10.32
CA PRO A 234 -7.61 7.07 -10.61
C PRO A 234 -7.44 5.89 -9.65
N THR A 235 -6.27 5.73 -9.03
CA THR A 235 -6.00 4.58 -8.12
C THR A 235 -7.00 4.50 -6.97
N PRO A 236 -7.24 5.57 -6.19
CA PRO A 236 -8.28 5.57 -5.17
C PRO A 236 -9.72 5.54 -5.71
N LEU A 237 -9.95 5.73 -7.02
CA LEU A 237 -11.27 5.50 -7.64
C LEU A 237 -11.55 4.01 -7.86
N ASN A 238 -10.54 3.16 -7.70
CA ASN A 238 -10.76 1.74 -7.47
C ASN A 238 -11.27 1.57 -6.03
N ALA A 239 -12.57 1.80 -5.84
CA ALA A 239 -13.27 1.59 -4.57
C ALA A 239 -12.97 0.18 -4.01
N LEU A 240 -12.74 -0.79 -4.89
CA LEU A 240 -12.50 -2.19 -4.53
C LEU A 240 -11.13 -2.39 -3.87
N LEU A 241 -10.07 -1.70 -4.33
CA LEU A 241 -8.76 -1.71 -3.66
C LEU A 241 -8.77 -0.95 -2.32
N LYS A 242 -9.57 0.12 -2.21
CA LYS A 242 -9.75 0.80 -0.92
C LYS A 242 -10.45 -0.09 0.11
N THR A 243 -11.44 -0.87 -0.33
CA THR A 243 -12.21 -1.73 0.60
C THR A 243 -11.37 -2.85 1.21
N THR A 244 -10.36 -3.35 0.50
CA THR A 244 -9.51 -4.45 0.95
C THR A 244 -8.23 -4.01 1.67
N VAL A 245 -7.92 -2.70 1.68
CA VAL A 245 -6.69 -2.14 2.27
C VAL A 245 -7.05 -1.08 3.31
N PRO A 246 -7.38 -1.46 4.56
CA PRO A 246 -7.84 -0.53 5.60
C PRO A 246 -6.93 0.66 5.91
N ASP A 247 -5.63 0.55 5.68
CA ASP A 247 -4.60 1.55 5.93
C ASP A 247 -4.19 2.33 4.66
N TYR A 248 -5.01 2.31 3.61
CA TYR A 248 -4.73 2.98 2.33
C TYR A 248 -4.37 4.46 2.49
N PHE A 249 -4.92 5.16 3.49
CA PHE A 249 -4.67 6.58 3.75
C PHE A 249 -3.21 6.87 4.17
N LEU A 250 -2.44 5.84 4.53
CA LEU A 250 -1.00 5.92 4.79
C LEU A 250 -0.14 5.69 3.54
N GLN A 251 -0.76 5.54 2.36
CA GLN A 251 -0.08 5.23 1.11
C GLN A 251 -0.27 6.33 0.08
N LYS A 252 0.84 6.92 -0.39
CA LYS A 252 0.85 8.02 -1.38
C LYS A 252 0.10 7.70 -2.69
N SER A 253 0.06 6.43 -3.10
CA SER A 253 -0.62 5.97 -4.31
C SER A 253 -2.14 6.02 -4.19
N TYR A 254 -2.68 6.06 -2.97
CA TYR A 254 -4.11 6.17 -2.69
C TYR A 254 -4.54 7.59 -2.29
N SER A 255 -3.61 8.55 -2.32
CA SER A 255 -3.91 9.97 -2.16
C SER A 255 -4.92 10.43 -3.22
N LYS A 256 -5.85 11.29 -2.81
CA LYS A 256 -6.93 11.86 -3.65
C LYS A 256 -6.43 12.42 -4.99
N ASN A 257 -5.26 13.06 -5.00
CA ASN A 257 -4.69 13.75 -6.15
C ASN A 257 -3.46 13.03 -6.72
N ASN A 258 -3.04 13.38 -7.94
CA ASN A 258 -1.89 12.74 -8.58
C ASN A 258 -0.58 13.25 -7.98
N LEU A 259 0.28 12.32 -7.57
CA LEU A 259 1.61 12.64 -7.07
C LEU A 259 2.43 13.27 -8.21
N ILE A 260 3.03 14.43 -7.95
CA ILE A 260 3.94 15.12 -8.88
C ILE A 260 5.38 15.19 -8.37
N GLU A 261 5.57 15.10 -7.06
CA GLU A 261 6.91 15.13 -6.45
C GLU A 261 6.94 14.34 -5.14
N GLU A 262 8.02 13.60 -4.94
CA GLU A 262 8.40 13.00 -3.66
C GLU A 262 9.84 13.44 -3.33
N VAL A 263 10.03 14.02 -2.15
CA VAL A 263 11.35 14.40 -1.65
C VAL A 263 11.66 13.55 -0.43
N LYS A 264 12.58 12.60 -0.59
CA LYS A 264 13.17 11.84 0.52
C LYS A 264 14.39 12.56 1.02
N SER A 265 14.48 12.79 2.33
CA SER A 265 15.60 13.45 2.98
C SER A 265 16.07 12.67 4.19
N TYR A 266 17.38 12.56 4.35
CA TYR A 266 18.02 11.89 5.48
C TYR A 266 19.40 12.48 5.75
N THR A 267 19.89 12.28 6.96
CA THR A 267 21.28 12.62 7.32
C THR A 267 22.15 11.39 7.10
N ASP A 268 23.19 11.52 6.28
CA ASP A 268 24.16 10.44 6.06
C ASP A 268 25.06 10.21 7.29
N LEU A 269 25.97 9.24 7.18
CA LEU A 269 26.90 8.88 8.25
C LEU A 269 27.90 10.01 8.58
N GLN A 270 28.09 10.95 7.67
CA GLN A 270 28.97 12.11 7.83
C GLN A 270 28.22 13.35 8.37
N GLY A 271 26.92 13.23 8.67
CA GLY A 271 26.13 14.33 9.19
C GLY A 271 25.58 15.28 8.11
N LYS A 272 25.76 14.96 6.82
CA LYS A 272 25.28 15.78 5.71
C LYS A 272 23.85 15.41 5.34
N LEU A 273 23.03 16.43 5.06
CA LEU A 273 21.69 16.23 4.54
C LEU A 273 21.75 15.79 3.07
N VAL A 274 21.22 14.61 2.80
CA VAL A 274 21.03 14.06 1.45
C VAL A 274 19.56 14.16 1.08
N LYS A 275 19.28 14.48 -0.19
CA LYS A 275 17.93 14.51 -0.75
C LYS A 275 17.87 13.68 -2.02
N ASN A 276 16.88 12.80 -2.09
CA ASN A 276 16.52 12.07 -3.30
C ASN A 276 15.14 12.53 -3.72
N ILE A 277 15.04 13.03 -4.95
CA ILE A 277 13.83 13.61 -5.50
C ILE A 277 13.30 12.67 -6.57
N THR A 278 12.02 12.33 -6.48
CA THR A 278 11.27 11.75 -7.58
C THR A 278 10.31 12.81 -8.11
N SER A 279 10.36 13.09 -9.40
CA SER A 279 9.42 14.02 -10.05
C SER A 279 8.62 13.27 -11.11
N ILE A 280 7.34 13.60 -11.22
CA ILE A 280 6.41 12.95 -12.14
C ILE A 280 5.80 14.02 -13.04
N GLU A 281 6.04 13.90 -14.35
CA GLU A 281 5.41 14.76 -15.35
C GLU A 281 4.17 14.06 -15.88
N LEU A 282 3.02 14.72 -15.81
CA LEU A 282 1.73 14.16 -16.20
C LEU A 282 1.13 14.87 -17.40
N THR A 283 0.45 14.10 -18.23
CA THR A 283 -0.50 14.59 -19.24
C THR A 283 -1.87 14.02 -18.94
N TYR A 284 -2.93 14.72 -19.33
CA TYR A 284 -4.30 14.38 -18.96
C TYR A 284 -5.22 14.34 -20.18
N ASN A 285 -6.27 13.54 -20.09
CA ASN A 285 -7.41 13.63 -21.00
C ASN A 285 -8.34 14.80 -20.63
N SER A 286 -9.38 15.03 -21.44
CA SER A 286 -10.37 16.09 -21.22
C SER A 286 -11.19 15.96 -19.92
N LYS A 287 -11.20 14.76 -19.30
CA LYS A 287 -11.86 14.51 -18.00
C LYS A 287 -10.92 14.73 -16.81
N GLY A 288 -9.66 15.12 -17.04
CA GLY A 288 -8.67 15.35 -16.00
C GLY A 288 -8.02 14.08 -15.44
N TYR A 289 -8.14 12.94 -16.14
CA TYR A 289 -7.42 11.71 -15.75
C TYR A 289 -6.08 11.60 -16.48
N PRO A 290 -5.02 11.11 -15.81
CA PRO A 290 -3.71 11.01 -16.40
C PRO A 290 -3.69 10.01 -17.56
N THR A 291 -3.19 10.42 -18.72
CA THR A 291 -2.96 9.57 -19.91
C THR A 291 -1.50 9.12 -20.03
N MET A 292 -0.58 9.86 -19.42
CA MET A 292 0.83 9.48 -19.35
C MET A 292 1.46 10.07 -18.10
N LYS A 293 2.36 9.32 -17.47
CA LYS A 293 3.26 9.74 -16.39
C LYS A 293 4.69 9.42 -16.76
N LYS A 294 5.57 10.41 -16.72
CA LYS A 294 7.02 10.20 -16.86
C LYS A 294 7.66 10.31 -15.50
N HIS A 295 8.31 9.24 -15.06
CA HIS A 295 8.90 9.14 -13.74
C HIS A 295 10.39 9.38 -13.80
N TYR A 296 10.83 10.33 -13.00
CA TYR A 296 12.22 10.71 -12.96
C TYR A 296 12.79 10.64 -11.56
N THR A 297 14.08 10.31 -11.45
CA THR A 297 14.82 10.36 -10.19
C THR A 297 15.97 11.35 -10.28
N GLN A 298 16.31 11.95 -9.14
CA GLN A 298 17.46 12.81 -8.97
C GLN A 298 18.03 12.63 -7.57
N GLU A 299 19.30 12.25 -7.49
CA GLU A 299 20.04 12.16 -6.22
C GLU A 299 20.89 13.41 -6.02
N GLY A 300 20.62 14.16 -4.96
CA GLY A 300 21.30 15.42 -4.68
C GLY A 300 21.27 16.39 -5.87
N ASN A 301 22.46 16.79 -6.33
CA ASN A 301 22.63 17.73 -7.44
C ASN A 301 22.90 17.03 -8.79
N ASN A 302 22.70 15.71 -8.87
CA ASN A 302 22.90 14.97 -10.11
C ASN A 302 21.85 15.36 -11.17
N VAL A 303 22.11 14.98 -12.42
CA VAL A 303 21.15 15.15 -13.51
C VAL A 303 19.93 14.26 -13.27
N LYS A 304 18.75 14.81 -13.53
CA LYS A 304 17.47 14.11 -13.48
C LYS A 304 17.44 13.00 -14.55
N THR A 305 17.19 11.76 -14.14
CA THR A 305 17.15 10.58 -15.02
C THR A 305 15.70 10.13 -15.21
N LEU A 306 15.31 9.83 -16.46
CA LEU A 306 14.02 9.20 -16.75
C LEU A 306 14.11 7.70 -16.46
N GLU A 307 13.31 7.22 -15.51
CA GLU A 307 13.30 5.81 -15.11
C GLU A 307 12.33 4.98 -15.97
N TYR A 308 11.10 5.47 -16.07
CA TYR A 308 10.04 4.81 -16.83
C TYR A 308 8.93 5.77 -17.20
N ILE A 309 8.11 5.32 -18.15
CA ILE A 309 6.92 6.00 -18.62
C ILE A 309 5.73 5.06 -18.39
N GLU A 310 4.70 5.54 -17.70
CA GLU A 310 3.39 4.87 -17.63
C GLU A 310 2.43 5.55 -18.61
N GLU A 311 1.75 4.79 -19.45
CA GLU A 311 0.73 5.26 -20.37
C GLU A 311 -0.60 4.58 -20.06
N PHE A 312 -1.69 5.34 -20.11
CA PHE A 312 -3.02 4.89 -19.71
C PHE A 312 -4.02 5.02 -20.87
N GLU A 313 -4.74 3.93 -21.11
CA GLU A 313 -5.82 3.84 -22.09
C GLU A 313 -7.14 3.65 -21.33
N TYR A 314 -8.13 4.52 -21.57
CA TYR A 314 -9.43 4.55 -20.88
C TYR A 314 -10.58 4.06 -21.77
#